data_AF-A0A0Q0VUM8-F1
#
_entry.id   AF-A0A0Q0VUM8-F1
#
_cell.length_a   1.000
_cell.length_b   1.000
_cell.length_c   1.000
_cell.angle_alpha   90.00
_cell.angle_beta   90.00
_cell.angle_gamma   90.00
#
_symmetry.space_group_name_H-M   'P 1'
#
loop_
_entity.id
_entity.type
_entity.pdbx_description
1 polymer ?
#
loop_
_entity_poly.entity_id
_entity_poly.type
_entity_poly.pdbx_seq_one_letter_code
_entity_poly.pdbx_strand_id
1 'polypeptide(L)'
;MNNRVLLIDDEQSFRRTCSVGLMQNGFETVPCENGISALKKLELFMQNNLPPVCAVVDIKLPDIDGVRLVKIIKFKYPDLPIILISAYADYLQSDEVKELEVNAILEKPFNIDELTEKFKNITEIPASPDEKTEKSVHSAYIMLKLQHTADVYDIYQKLYYHKNVLYCDATNGDYDIILLVQDKSADQCVKFFNNEIQTIPELEHAEICPVHNLILEESTISILNLADKAFTEDEYLSPKKFDKNKVSSYLFLKVEPEKIEDIYPSLKLNKHVIYCDYTSGYYNFVIYLEGTHYHKIDKIIEQEILTNPGILKAVEFPIINMMEM
;
A
#
# COMPACT_ATOMS: atom_id res chain seq x y z
N MET A 1 -5.25 17.00 -11.52
CA MET A 1 -5.14 16.07 -12.67
C MET A 1 -5.34 14.66 -12.15
N ASN A 2 -5.75 13.73 -13.00
CA ASN A 2 -5.94 12.33 -12.61
C ASN A 2 -4.62 11.60 -12.80
N ASN A 3 -4.11 10.96 -11.75
CA ASN A 3 -2.78 10.35 -11.64
C ASN A 3 -2.88 8.93 -11.04
N ARG A 4 -4.06 8.32 -11.14
CA ARG A 4 -4.39 7.08 -10.43
C ARG A 4 -3.99 5.84 -11.20
N VAL A 5 -3.25 4.96 -10.55
CA VAL A 5 -2.75 3.71 -11.11
C VAL A 5 -3.46 2.53 -10.45
N LEU A 6 -4.05 1.65 -11.24
CA LEU A 6 -4.60 0.38 -10.77
C LEU A 6 -3.44 -0.62 -10.65
N LEU A 7 -3.08 -1.04 -9.44
CA LEU A 7 -1.94 -1.93 -9.18
C LEU A 7 -2.45 -3.32 -8.78
N ILE A 8 -2.19 -4.32 -9.62
CA ILE A 8 -2.81 -5.65 -9.51
C ILE A 8 -1.70 -6.69 -9.36
N ASP A 9 -1.66 -7.31 -8.19
CA ASP A 9 -0.60 -8.23 -7.78
C ASP A 9 -1.09 -9.04 -6.60
N ASP A 10 -0.73 -10.31 -6.43
CA ASP A 10 -1.18 -11.08 -5.26
C ASP A 10 -0.32 -10.83 -4.01
N GLU A 11 0.89 -10.32 -4.18
CA GLU A 11 1.81 -10.07 -3.08
C GLU A 11 1.55 -8.71 -2.38
N GLN A 12 1.07 -8.75 -1.13
CA GLN A 12 0.70 -7.55 -0.39
C GLN A 12 1.88 -6.60 -0.11
N SER A 13 3.06 -7.14 0.23
CA SER A 13 4.27 -6.34 0.46
C SER A 13 4.67 -5.57 -0.79
N PHE A 14 4.72 -6.26 -1.94
CA PHE A 14 5.04 -5.65 -3.22
C PHE A 14 4.02 -4.55 -3.58
N ARG A 15 2.72 -4.82 -3.44
CA ARG A 15 1.68 -3.79 -3.64
C ARG A 15 1.89 -2.57 -2.75
N ARG A 16 2.22 -2.76 -1.47
CA ARG A 16 2.48 -1.67 -0.51
C ARG A 16 3.71 -0.87 -0.91
N THR A 17 4.85 -1.53 -1.16
CA THR A 17 6.09 -0.86 -1.57
C THR A 17 5.90 -0.05 -2.85
N CYS A 18 5.27 -0.65 -3.88
CA CYS A 18 4.97 0.07 -5.12
C CYS A 18 4.00 1.23 -4.91
N SER A 19 2.97 1.06 -4.07
CA SER A 19 2.02 2.14 -3.74
C SER A 19 2.74 3.34 -3.14
N VAL A 20 3.62 3.11 -2.15
CA VAL A 20 4.39 4.15 -1.48
C VAL A 20 5.34 4.86 -2.46
N GLY A 21 6.10 4.10 -3.23
CA GLY A 21 7.04 4.67 -4.20
C GLY A 21 6.34 5.51 -5.27
N LEU A 22 5.19 5.05 -5.78
CA LEU A 22 4.39 5.80 -6.74
C LEU A 22 3.76 7.05 -6.12
N MET A 23 3.31 6.97 -4.87
CA MET A 23 2.81 8.14 -4.13
C MET A 23 3.87 9.22 -3.94
N GLN A 24 5.11 8.84 -3.65
CA GLN A 24 6.23 9.78 -3.57
C GLN A 24 6.52 10.45 -4.91
N ASN A 25 6.23 9.76 -6.02
CA ASN A 25 6.34 10.27 -7.39
C ASN A 25 5.06 10.97 -7.89
N GLY A 26 4.11 11.27 -7.01
CA GLY A 26 2.93 12.05 -7.33
C GLY A 26 1.82 11.27 -8.03
N PHE A 27 1.78 9.94 -7.91
CA PHE A 27 0.68 9.09 -8.36
C PHE A 27 -0.24 8.69 -7.20
N GLU A 28 -1.51 8.45 -7.52
CA GLU A 28 -2.43 7.73 -6.62
C GLU A 28 -2.40 6.25 -7.00
N THR A 29 -2.60 5.35 -6.04
CA THR A 29 -2.65 3.91 -6.35
C THR A 29 -3.96 3.29 -5.90
N VAL A 30 -4.39 2.26 -6.62
CA VAL A 30 -5.53 1.41 -6.29
C VAL A 30 -5.02 -0.02 -6.26
N PRO A 31 -4.56 -0.52 -5.10
CA PRO A 31 -4.04 -1.87 -4.98
C PRO A 31 -5.19 -2.88 -5.03
N CYS A 32 -4.97 -3.99 -5.73
CA CYS A 32 -5.89 -5.10 -5.89
C CYS A 32 -5.12 -6.41 -5.72
N GLU A 33 -5.54 -7.28 -4.79
CA GLU A 33 -4.85 -8.57 -4.58
C GLU A 33 -5.12 -9.63 -5.65
N ASN A 34 -6.09 -9.42 -6.54
CA ASN A 34 -6.51 -10.43 -7.50
C ASN A 34 -7.28 -9.80 -8.68
N GLY A 35 -7.55 -10.60 -9.71
CA GLY A 35 -8.17 -10.13 -10.95
C GLY A 35 -9.62 -9.71 -10.78
N ILE A 36 -10.40 -10.42 -9.96
CA ILE A 36 -11.81 -10.10 -9.70
C ILE A 36 -11.94 -8.77 -8.94
N SER A 37 -11.13 -8.53 -7.91
CA SER A 37 -11.12 -7.26 -7.18
C SER A 37 -10.69 -6.10 -8.08
N ALA A 38 -9.70 -6.34 -8.96
CA ALA A 38 -9.28 -5.38 -9.98
C ALA A 38 -10.40 -4.98 -10.93
N LEU A 39 -11.14 -5.95 -11.49
CA LEU A 39 -12.26 -5.69 -12.40
C LEU A 39 -13.39 -4.91 -11.71
N LYS A 40 -13.73 -5.27 -10.47
CA LYS A 40 -14.76 -4.57 -9.68
C LYS A 40 -14.35 -3.13 -9.38
N LYS A 41 -13.12 -2.91 -8.90
CA LYS A 41 -12.61 -1.55 -8.63
C LYS A 41 -12.57 -0.74 -9.92
N LEU A 42 -12.05 -1.31 -11.01
CA LEU A 42 -12.01 -0.63 -12.31
C LEU A 42 -13.41 -0.21 -12.78
N GLU A 43 -14.40 -1.11 -12.72
CA GLU A 43 -15.79 -0.79 -13.07
C GLU A 43 -16.37 0.34 -12.20
N LEU A 44 -16.15 0.30 -10.88
CA LEU A 44 -16.55 1.37 -9.96
C LEU A 44 -15.91 2.72 -10.34
N PHE A 45 -14.61 2.73 -10.60
CA PHE A 45 -13.88 3.96 -10.98
C PHE A 45 -14.38 4.53 -12.31
N MET A 46 -14.63 3.67 -13.30
CA MET A 46 -15.17 4.08 -14.59
C MET A 46 -16.58 4.66 -14.46
N GLN A 47 -17.47 4.04 -13.67
CA GLN A 47 -18.83 4.52 -13.43
C GLN A 47 -18.87 5.88 -12.70
N ASN A 48 -17.88 6.15 -11.85
CA ASN A 48 -17.78 7.41 -11.11
C ASN A 48 -17.05 8.52 -11.89
N ASN A 49 -16.76 8.33 -13.19
CA ASN A 49 -15.96 9.25 -14.02
C ASN A 49 -14.57 9.54 -13.42
N LEU A 50 -13.96 8.50 -12.84
CA LEU A 50 -12.64 8.54 -12.20
C LEU A 50 -11.70 7.47 -12.79
N PRO A 51 -11.52 7.39 -14.13
CA PRO A 51 -10.77 6.32 -14.78
C PRO A 51 -9.30 6.30 -14.32
N PRO A 52 -8.69 5.13 -14.03
CA PRO A 52 -7.25 5.08 -13.82
C PRO A 52 -6.48 5.56 -15.08
N VAL A 53 -5.30 6.15 -14.89
CA VAL A 53 -4.41 6.53 -16.00
C VAL A 53 -3.63 5.34 -16.56
N CYS A 54 -3.49 4.27 -15.77
CA CYS A 54 -2.83 3.05 -16.18
C CYS A 54 -3.23 1.90 -15.24
N ALA A 55 -3.21 0.67 -15.75
CA ALA A 55 -3.19 -0.54 -14.95
C ALA A 55 -1.81 -1.19 -14.98
N VAL A 56 -1.31 -1.64 -13.83
CA VAL A 56 -0.13 -2.48 -13.68
C VAL A 56 -0.61 -3.86 -13.29
N VAL A 57 -0.32 -4.87 -14.09
CA VAL A 57 -0.93 -6.20 -13.98
C VAL A 57 0.15 -7.27 -13.81
N ASP A 58 0.14 -8.00 -12.70
CA ASP A 58 0.87 -9.26 -12.59
C ASP A 58 0.21 -10.34 -13.47
N ILE A 59 1.06 -11.11 -14.15
CA ILE A 59 0.66 -12.30 -14.91
C ILE A 59 0.12 -13.39 -14.00
N LYS A 60 0.74 -13.61 -12.83
CA LYS A 60 0.31 -14.65 -11.91
C LYS A 60 -0.56 -14.06 -10.83
N LEU A 61 -1.87 -14.27 -10.97
CA LEU A 61 -2.86 -13.97 -9.93
C LEU A 61 -3.54 -15.28 -9.49
N PRO A 62 -4.07 -15.32 -8.25
CA PRO A 62 -4.66 -16.54 -7.70
C PRO A 62 -5.96 -16.99 -8.38
N ASP A 63 -6.72 -16.06 -8.98
CA ASP A 63 -8.08 -16.26 -9.46
C ASP A 63 -8.20 -16.25 -10.99
N ILE A 64 -7.59 -15.27 -11.66
CA ILE A 64 -7.63 -15.07 -13.11
C ILE A 64 -6.21 -14.93 -13.62
N ASP A 65 -5.86 -15.72 -14.64
CA ASP A 65 -4.59 -15.54 -15.35
C ASP A 65 -4.45 -14.09 -15.87
N GLY A 66 -3.32 -13.43 -15.59
CA GLY A 66 -3.13 -12.01 -15.89
C GLY A 66 -3.21 -11.67 -17.38
N VAL A 67 -2.83 -12.59 -18.28
CA VAL A 67 -3.02 -12.41 -19.73
C VAL A 67 -4.52 -12.34 -20.07
N ARG A 68 -5.33 -13.21 -19.48
CA ARG A 68 -6.79 -13.17 -19.64
C ARG A 68 -7.38 -11.90 -19.06
N LEU A 69 -6.89 -11.45 -17.91
CA LEU A 69 -7.32 -10.19 -17.30
C LEU A 69 -7.03 -9.01 -18.24
N VAL A 70 -5.84 -8.94 -18.83
CA VAL A 70 -5.48 -7.91 -19.83
C VAL A 70 -6.42 -7.94 -21.03
N LYS A 71 -6.72 -9.13 -21.58
CA LYS A 71 -7.68 -9.29 -22.69
C LYS A 71 -9.06 -8.75 -22.32
N ILE A 72 -9.56 -9.03 -21.11
CA ILE A 72 -10.85 -8.51 -20.61
C ILE A 72 -10.81 -6.99 -20.47
N ILE A 73 -9.75 -6.43 -19.88
CA ILE A 73 -9.60 -4.99 -19.69
C ILE A 73 -9.55 -4.28 -21.05
N LYS A 74 -8.74 -4.75 -22.01
CA LYS A 74 -8.66 -4.16 -23.35
C LYS A 74 -9.97 -4.26 -24.13
N PHE A 75 -10.72 -5.35 -23.98
CA PHE A 75 -12.03 -5.48 -24.62
C PHE A 75 -13.04 -4.45 -24.10
N LYS A 76 -13.08 -4.21 -22.79
CA LYS A 76 -14.02 -3.24 -22.17
C LYS A 76 -13.53 -1.79 -22.24
N TYR A 77 -12.22 -1.59 -22.13
CA TYR A 77 -11.56 -0.30 -21.96
C TYR A 77 -10.31 -0.23 -22.85
N PRO A 78 -10.49 -0.14 -24.19
CA PRO A 78 -9.40 -0.28 -25.16
C PRO A 78 -8.29 0.77 -24.96
N ASP A 79 -8.68 1.98 -24.55
CA ASP A 79 -7.78 3.12 -24.37
C ASP A 79 -7.03 3.10 -23.04
N LEU A 80 -7.37 2.21 -22.09
CA LEU A 80 -6.68 2.15 -20.81
C LEU A 80 -5.26 1.61 -21.03
N PRO A 81 -4.21 2.37 -20.65
CA PRO A 81 -2.86 1.89 -20.73
C PRO A 81 -2.60 0.75 -19.75
N ILE A 82 -1.79 -0.22 -20.17
CA ILE A 82 -1.45 -1.40 -19.36
C ILE A 82 0.06 -1.59 -19.34
N ILE A 83 0.61 -1.75 -18.14
CA ILE A 83 1.97 -2.24 -17.90
C ILE A 83 1.87 -3.65 -17.35
N LEU A 84 2.50 -4.61 -18.02
CA LEU A 84 2.57 -5.99 -17.56
C LEU A 84 3.80 -6.19 -16.68
N ILE A 85 3.64 -6.86 -15.53
CA ILE A 85 4.73 -7.19 -14.63
C ILE A 85 4.80 -8.70 -14.38
N SER A 86 5.99 -9.26 -14.23
CA SER A 86 6.15 -10.69 -13.93
C SER A 86 7.55 -11.03 -13.43
N ALA A 87 7.64 -11.97 -12.49
CA ALA A 87 8.92 -12.57 -12.06
C ALA A 87 9.44 -13.66 -13.03
N TYR A 88 8.74 -13.92 -14.14
CA TYR A 88 9.08 -14.96 -15.11
C TYR A 88 9.46 -14.33 -16.46
N ALA A 89 10.74 -14.01 -16.62
CA ALA A 89 11.31 -13.41 -17.83
C ALA A 89 10.90 -14.16 -19.11
N ASP A 90 11.01 -15.49 -19.09
CA ASP A 90 10.71 -16.34 -20.25
C ASP A 90 9.23 -16.25 -20.67
N TYR A 91 8.33 -16.07 -19.69
CA TYR A 91 6.90 -15.94 -19.96
C TYR A 91 6.55 -14.57 -20.55
N LEU A 92 7.27 -13.52 -20.15
CA LEU A 92 7.16 -12.18 -20.76
C LEU A 92 7.55 -12.18 -22.24
N GLN A 93 8.38 -13.13 -22.67
CA GLN A 93 8.78 -13.29 -24.07
C GLN A 93 7.88 -14.24 -24.87
N SER A 94 6.85 -14.82 -24.25
CA SER A 94 5.92 -15.71 -24.94
C SER A 94 5.17 -14.99 -26.06
N ASP A 95 4.81 -15.73 -27.11
CA ASP A 95 4.06 -15.18 -28.24
C ASP A 95 2.68 -14.65 -27.79
N GLU A 96 2.06 -15.31 -26.80
CA GLU A 96 0.78 -14.86 -26.25
C GLU A 96 0.88 -13.48 -25.57
N VAL A 97 2.00 -13.18 -24.88
CA VAL A 97 2.23 -11.85 -24.29
C VAL A 97 2.59 -10.82 -25.36
N LYS A 98 3.35 -11.19 -26.38
CA LYS A 98 3.70 -10.29 -27.51
C LYS A 98 2.49 -9.89 -28.34
N GLU A 99 1.48 -10.75 -28.42
CA GLU A 99 0.20 -10.44 -29.06
C GLU A 99 -0.70 -9.52 -28.22
N LEU A 100 -0.39 -9.31 -26.93
CA LEU A 100 -1.09 -8.31 -26.13
C LEU A 100 -0.62 -6.91 -26.53
N GLU A 101 -1.56 -6.05 -26.90
CA GLU A 101 -1.31 -4.62 -27.14
C GLU A 101 -1.14 -3.85 -25.82
N VAL A 102 -0.12 -4.21 -25.03
CA VAL A 102 0.27 -3.51 -23.79
C VAL A 102 1.24 -2.37 -24.07
N ASN A 103 1.28 -1.38 -23.18
CA ASN A 103 2.09 -0.18 -23.35
C ASN A 103 3.52 -0.36 -22.86
N ALA A 104 3.73 -1.22 -21.86
CA ALA A 104 5.06 -1.60 -21.39
C ALA A 104 5.03 -2.98 -20.73
N ILE A 105 6.21 -3.58 -20.65
CA ILE A 105 6.47 -4.81 -19.90
C ILE A 105 7.65 -4.53 -18.98
N LEU A 106 7.56 -4.95 -17.72
CA LEU A 106 8.63 -4.89 -16.74
C LEU A 106 8.82 -6.26 -16.09
N GLU A 107 10.06 -6.71 -16.04
CA GLU A 107 10.43 -7.92 -15.32
C GLU A 107 10.59 -7.59 -13.84
N LYS A 108 10.02 -8.40 -12.95
CA LYS A 108 10.27 -8.31 -11.52
C LYS A 108 11.58 -9.03 -11.17
N PRO A 109 12.39 -8.50 -10.25
CA PRO A 109 12.18 -7.24 -9.54
C PRO A 109 12.53 -6.03 -10.43
N PHE A 110 11.90 -4.87 -10.19
CA PHE A 110 12.17 -3.59 -10.89
C PHE A 110 12.12 -2.41 -9.92
N ASN A 111 12.87 -1.35 -10.21
CA ASN A 111 12.89 -0.16 -9.36
C ASN A 111 11.63 0.68 -9.62
N ILE A 112 11.11 1.33 -8.58
CA ILE A 112 10.03 2.32 -8.68
C ILE A 112 10.36 3.41 -9.69
N ASP A 113 11.63 3.82 -9.81
CA ASP A 113 12.07 4.77 -10.82
C ASP A 113 11.83 4.26 -12.24
N GLU A 114 12.08 2.96 -12.50
CA GLU A 114 11.82 2.35 -13.82
C GLU A 114 10.32 2.32 -14.13
N LEU A 115 9.49 1.95 -13.15
CA LEU A 115 8.03 1.97 -13.31
C LEU A 115 7.52 3.40 -13.55
N THR A 116 8.08 4.37 -12.83
CA THR A 116 7.76 5.80 -12.98
C THR A 116 8.14 6.31 -14.37
N GLU A 117 9.28 5.90 -14.92
CA GLU A 117 9.67 6.22 -16.30
C GLU A 117 8.69 5.65 -17.33
N LYS A 118 8.18 4.43 -17.12
CA LYS A 118 7.12 3.89 -18.00
C LYS A 118 5.85 4.75 -17.92
N PHE A 119 5.45 5.20 -16.74
CA PHE A 119 4.31 6.12 -16.61
C PHE A 119 4.54 7.46 -17.28
N LYS A 120 5.75 8.04 -17.22
CA LYS A 120 6.09 9.29 -17.95
C LYS A 120 5.93 9.15 -19.46
N ASN A 121 6.22 7.96 -20.02
CA ASN A 121 6.06 7.70 -21.45
C ASN A 121 4.60 7.46 -21.85
N ILE A 122 3.77 7.02 -20.90
CA ILE A 122 2.35 6.67 -21.12
C ILE A 122 1.43 7.86 -20.83
N THR A 123 1.81 8.72 -19.89
CA THR A 123 1.00 9.84 -19.39
C THR A 123 1.72 11.15 -19.67
N GLU A 124 1.00 12.18 -20.13
CA GLU A 124 1.55 13.54 -20.29
C GLU A 124 1.80 14.24 -18.93
N ILE A 125 1.90 13.49 -17.84
CA ILE A 125 2.14 14.01 -16.50
C ILE A 125 3.65 14.18 -16.34
N PRO A 126 4.18 15.42 -16.24
CA PRO A 126 5.57 15.61 -15.86
C PRO A 126 5.71 15.14 -14.40
N ALA A 127 6.32 13.98 -14.19
CA ALA A 127 6.87 13.66 -12.88
C ALA A 127 8.08 14.59 -12.68
N SER A 128 7.81 15.75 -12.07
CA SER A 128 8.82 16.72 -11.67
C SER A 128 9.56 16.20 -10.45
N PRO A 129 10.89 15.97 -10.53
CA PRO A 129 11.72 15.69 -9.36
C PRO A 129 12.05 16.97 -8.56
N ASP A 130 11.76 18.16 -9.09
CA ASP A 130 12.45 19.40 -8.73
C ASP A 130 11.62 20.50 -8.05
N GLU A 131 10.39 20.22 -7.62
CA GLU A 131 9.72 21.14 -6.69
C GLU A 131 9.37 20.38 -5.43
N LYS A 132 9.84 20.90 -4.28
CA LYS A 132 9.36 20.60 -2.91
C LYS A 132 7.88 20.98 -2.78
N THR A 133 7.03 20.43 -3.64
CA THR A 133 5.58 20.59 -3.59
C THR A 133 5.06 19.58 -2.60
N GLU A 134 4.28 20.09 -1.64
CA GLU A 134 3.52 19.29 -0.67
C GLU A 134 2.90 18.08 -1.38
N LYS A 135 3.05 16.88 -0.80
CA LYS A 135 2.42 15.64 -1.28
C LYS A 135 1.01 15.98 -1.77
N SER A 136 0.75 15.88 -3.07
CA SER A 136 -0.56 16.22 -3.65
C SER A 136 -1.70 15.31 -3.16
N VAL A 137 -1.35 14.27 -2.39
CA VAL A 137 -2.26 13.30 -1.83
C VAL A 137 -1.94 13.06 -0.36
N HIS A 138 -2.96 13.16 0.47
CA HIS A 138 -2.88 13.03 1.92
C HIS A 138 -3.51 11.71 2.34
N SER A 139 -2.91 11.07 3.34
CA SER A 139 -3.37 9.79 3.87
C SER A 139 -3.71 9.87 5.35
N ALA A 140 -4.56 8.98 5.81
CA ALA A 140 -4.85 8.81 7.23
C ALA A 140 -5.13 7.34 7.53
N TYR A 141 -4.69 6.89 8.69
CA TYR A 141 -5.18 5.63 9.24
C TYR A 141 -6.51 5.86 9.94
N ILE A 142 -7.46 4.94 9.76
CA ILE A 142 -8.70 4.92 10.51
C ILE A 142 -8.83 3.55 11.14
N MET A 143 -8.99 3.50 12.47
CA MET A 143 -9.14 2.27 13.22
C MET A 143 -10.57 2.19 13.73
N LEU A 144 -11.24 1.07 13.50
CA LEU A 144 -12.64 0.86 13.84
C LEU A 144 -12.76 -0.29 14.85
N LYS A 145 -13.46 -0.04 15.94
CA LYS A 145 -14.00 -1.04 16.85
C LYS A 145 -15.50 -1.18 16.58
N LEU A 146 -15.94 -2.40 16.32
CA LEU A 146 -17.33 -2.73 16.09
C LEU A 146 -17.91 -3.42 17.31
N GLN A 147 -19.21 -3.23 17.53
CA GLN A 147 -19.95 -3.93 18.57
C GLN A 147 -19.95 -5.44 18.29
N HIS A 148 -20.02 -6.27 19.34
CA HIS A 148 -20.04 -7.72 19.19
C HIS A 148 -21.21 -8.29 18.36
N THR A 149 -22.28 -7.51 18.14
CA THR A 149 -23.41 -7.91 17.29
C THR A 149 -23.20 -7.60 15.81
N ALA A 150 -22.15 -6.85 15.47
CA ALA A 150 -21.94 -6.32 14.13
C ALA A 150 -21.65 -7.41 13.10
N ASP A 151 -22.21 -7.24 11.91
CA ASP A 151 -21.76 -7.99 10.74
C ASP A 151 -20.45 -7.38 10.20
N VAL A 152 -19.35 -7.82 10.79
CA VAL A 152 -18.00 -7.34 10.44
C VAL A 152 -17.70 -7.57 8.96
N TYR A 153 -18.20 -8.67 8.36
CA TYR A 153 -17.92 -9.00 6.96
C TYR A 153 -18.62 -8.05 5.99
N ASP A 154 -19.90 -7.74 6.21
CA ASP A 154 -20.63 -6.78 5.39
C ASP A 154 -20.00 -5.37 5.47
N ILE A 155 -19.62 -4.93 6.68
CA ILE A 155 -18.94 -3.64 6.87
C ILE A 155 -17.57 -3.64 6.18
N TYR A 156 -16.77 -4.69 6.39
CA TYR A 156 -15.46 -4.85 5.76
C TYR A 156 -15.56 -4.79 4.23
N GLN A 157 -16.49 -5.53 3.61
CA GLN A 157 -16.67 -5.52 2.15
C GLN A 157 -17.02 -4.13 1.62
N LYS A 158 -17.94 -3.41 2.28
CA LYS A 158 -18.33 -2.05 1.88
C LYS A 158 -17.15 -1.09 1.93
N LEU A 159 -16.34 -1.16 2.99
CA LEU A 159 -15.16 -0.32 3.17
C LEU A 159 -14.05 -0.68 2.18
N TYR A 160 -13.80 -1.97 1.96
CA TYR A 160 -12.75 -2.46 1.06
C TYR A 160 -12.92 -1.94 -0.37
N TYR A 161 -14.16 -1.84 -0.86
CA TYR A 161 -14.47 -1.30 -2.20
C TYR A 161 -14.74 0.20 -2.21
N HIS A 162 -14.56 0.90 -1.09
CA HIS A 162 -14.75 2.34 -1.06
C HIS A 162 -13.64 3.07 -1.82
N LYS A 163 -14.00 4.05 -2.64
CA LYS A 163 -13.08 4.76 -3.55
C LYS A 163 -11.91 5.49 -2.86
N ASN A 164 -12.08 5.85 -1.58
CA ASN A 164 -11.10 6.56 -0.77
C ASN A 164 -10.26 5.63 0.12
N VAL A 165 -10.56 4.33 0.13
CA VAL A 165 -9.87 3.34 0.95
C VAL A 165 -8.78 2.70 0.11
N LEU A 166 -7.53 2.89 0.52
CA LEU A 166 -6.34 2.33 -0.11
C LEU A 166 -6.10 0.90 0.40
N TYR A 167 -6.11 0.72 1.72
CA TYR A 167 -6.04 -0.59 2.37
C TYR A 167 -7.18 -0.73 3.37
N CYS A 168 -7.72 -1.95 3.47
CA CYS A 168 -8.73 -2.34 4.43
C CYS A 168 -8.33 -3.71 4.97
N ASP A 169 -7.84 -3.74 6.20
CA ASP A 169 -7.35 -4.96 6.84
C ASP A 169 -8.19 -5.24 8.08
N ALA A 170 -8.68 -6.47 8.19
CA ALA A 170 -9.27 -6.94 9.42
C ALA A 170 -8.16 -7.32 10.40
N THR A 171 -8.34 -7.07 11.68
CA THR A 171 -7.30 -7.30 12.68
C THR A 171 -7.81 -8.05 13.90
N ASN A 172 -6.90 -8.79 14.54
CA ASN A 172 -7.12 -9.29 15.89
C ASN A 172 -6.58 -8.27 16.89
N GLY A 173 -7.40 -7.76 17.80
CA GLY A 173 -6.97 -6.80 18.82
C GLY A 173 -8.08 -5.86 19.28
N ASP A 174 -7.68 -4.69 19.78
CA ASP A 174 -8.60 -3.65 20.25
C ASP A 174 -9.36 -2.96 19.10
N TYR A 175 -8.93 -3.15 17.86
CA TYR A 175 -9.63 -2.69 16.65
C TYR A 175 -9.89 -3.88 15.73
N ASP A 176 -11.08 -3.91 15.14
CA ASP A 176 -11.53 -5.00 14.27
C ASP A 176 -11.14 -4.73 12.81
N ILE A 177 -11.12 -3.47 12.39
CA ILE A 177 -10.74 -3.05 11.03
C ILE A 177 -9.79 -1.85 11.10
N ILE A 178 -8.69 -1.92 10.35
CA ILE A 178 -7.77 -0.79 10.10
C ILE A 178 -7.82 -0.43 8.63
N LEU A 179 -8.11 0.84 8.35
CA LEU A 179 -8.11 1.42 7.02
C LEU A 179 -6.88 2.31 6.85
N LEU A 180 -6.28 2.28 5.67
CA LEU A 180 -5.48 3.40 5.17
C LEU A 180 -6.32 4.09 4.11
N VAL A 181 -6.68 5.35 4.35
CA VAL A 181 -7.47 6.16 3.43
C VAL A 181 -6.62 7.22 2.77
N GLN A 182 -7.05 7.66 1.60
CA GLN A 182 -6.33 8.66 0.82
C GLN A 182 -7.29 9.60 0.10
N ASP A 183 -6.95 10.89 0.10
CA ASP A 183 -7.69 11.94 -0.64
C ASP A 183 -6.76 13.12 -0.96
N LYS A 184 -7.28 14.07 -1.74
CA LYS A 184 -6.60 15.29 -2.24
C LYS A 184 -6.19 16.25 -1.13
N SER A 185 -6.77 16.13 0.08
CA SER A 185 -6.36 16.91 1.23
C SER A 185 -6.62 16.17 2.54
N ALA A 186 -5.86 16.50 3.59
CA ALA A 186 -6.08 15.96 4.93
C ALA A 186 -7.51 16.23 5.43
N ASP A 187 -8.07 17.42 5.11
CA ASP A 187 -9.46 17.77 5.44
C ASP A 187 -10.48 16.83 4.80
N GLN A 188 -10.22 16.32 3.59
CA GLN A 188 -11.12 15.37 2.95
C GLN A 188 -11.06 14.00 3.61
N CYS A 189 -9.88 13.54 4.05
CA CYS A 189 -9.76 12.33 4.87
C CYS A 189 -10.56 12.46 6.19
N VAL A 190 -10.48 13.63 6.84
CA VAL A 190 -11.24 13.92 8.05
C VAL A 190 -12.76 13.99 7.78
N LYS A 191 -13.17 14.54 6.63
CA LYS A 191 -14.59 14.53 6.21
C LYS A 191 -15.10 13.11 5.95
N PHE A 192 -14.31 12.27 5.28
CA PHE A 192 -14.65 10.86 5.08
C PHE A 192 -14.86 10.15 6.43
N PHE A 193 -13.96 10.38 7.38
CA PHE A 193 -14.10 9.85 8.74
C PHE A 193 -15.39 10.33 9.42
N ASN A 194 -15.65 11.64 9.44
CA ASN A 194 -16.80 12.20 10.15
C ASN A 194 -18.15 11.89 9.50
N ASN A 195 -18.21 11.84 8.17
CA ASN A 195 -19.48 11.76 7.44
C ASN A 195 -19.85 10.34 7.03
N GLU A 196 -18.87 9.45 6.86
CA GLU A 196 -19.12 8.08 6.38
C GLU A 196 -18.76 7.07 7.48
N ILE A 197 -17.53 7.12 8.03
CA ILE A 197 -17.09 6.15 9.04
C ILE A 197 -17.89 6.26 10.34
N GLN A 198 -18.02 7.46 10.91
CA GLN A 198 -18.76 7.68 12.16
C GLN A 198 -20.27 7.36 12.06
N THR A 199 -20.78 7.16 10.83
CA THR A 199 -22.18 6.81 10.58
C THR A 199 -22.42 5.31 10.38
N ILE A 200 -21.35 4.50 10.41
CA ILE A 200 -21.45 3.05 10.28
C ILE A 200 -22.33 2.48 11.42
N PRO A 201 -23.38 1.71 11.09
CA PRO A 201 -24.16 1.02 12.11
C PRO A 201 -23.29 0.10 12.95
N GLU A 202 -23.58 0.00 14.25
CA GLU A 202 -22.86 -0.91 15.17
C GLU A 202 -21.38 -0.57 15.35
N LEU A 203 -20.97 0.65 15.01
CA LEU A 203 -19.67 1.20 15.41
C LEU A 203 -19.65 1.44 16.92
N GLU A 204 -18.68 0.86 17.61
CA GLU A 204 -18.44 1.09 19.04
C GLU A 204 -17.52 2.30 19.24
N HIS A 205 -16.40 2.32 18.52
CA HIS A 205 -15.39 3.38 18.60
C HIS A 205 -14.64 3.50 17.27
N ALA A 206 -14.21 4.70 16.93
CA ALA A 206 -13.29 4.90 15.80
C ALA A 206 -12.32 6.05 16.05
N GLU A 207 -11.11 5.88 15.55
CA GLU A 207 -10.04 6.88 15.64
C GLU A 207 -9.44 7.14 14.26
N ILE A 208 -8.98 8.37 14.05
CA ILE A 208 -8.24 8.77 12.86
C ILE A 208 -6.84 9.26 13.24
N CYS A 209 -5.84 8.78 12.50
CA CYS A 209 -4.44 9.18 12.61
C CYS A 209 -3.96 9.71 11.25
N PRO A 210 -4.05 11.03 10.99
CA PRO A 210 -3.51 11.62 9.78
C PRO A 210 -2.00 11.38 9.63
N VAL A 211 -1.58 11.05 8.42
CA VAL A 211 -0.17 10.78 8.07
C VAL A 211 0.53 12.09 7.71
N HIS A 212 1.76 12.26 8.21
CA HIS A 212 2.59 13.44 7.97
C HIS A 212 3.97 13.05 7.45
N ASN A 213 4.58 13.99 6.74
CA ASN A 213 6.01 13.91 6.45
C ASN A 213 6.80 14.32 7.68
N LEU A 214 7.69 13.45 8.12
CA LEU A 214 8.66 13.81 9.14
C LEU A 214 9.73 14.72 8.52
N ILE A 215 9.98 15.87 9.13
CA ILE A 215 11.08 16.75 8.73
C ILE A 215 12.35 16.17 9.35
N LEU A 216 13.34 15.87 8.52
CA LEU A 216 14.60 15.24 8.91
C LEU A 216 15.78 16.09 8.43
N GLU A 217 16.92 15.95 9.10
CA GLU A 217 18.18 16.53 8.61
C GLU A 217 18.57 15.95 7.24
N GLU A 218 19.21 16.75 6.40
CA GLU A 218 19.64 16.34 5.04
C GLU A 218 20.58 15.12 5.05
N SER A 219 21.42 15.01 6.09
CA SER A 219 22.31 13.87 6.33
C SER A 219 21.51 12.57 6.49
N THR A 220 20.46 12.60 7.32
CA THR A 220 19.57 11.47 7.58
C THR A 220 18.80 11.06 6.33
N ILE A 221 18.24 12.03 5.59
CA ILE A 221 17.56 11.79 4.32
C ILE A 221 18.52 11.10 3.33
N SER A 222 19.76 11.58 3.24
CA SER A 222 20.78 10.99 2.36
C SER A 222 21.09 9.53 2.72
N ILE A 223 21.19 9.22 4.03
CA ILE A 223 21.41 7.85 4.52
C ILE A 223 20.22 6.96 4.16
N LEU A 224 18.99 7.41 4.40
CA LEU A 224 17.78 6.65 4.08
C LEU A 224 17.67 6.37 2.58
N ASN A 225 17.94 7.36 1.73
CA ASN A 225 17.91 7.18 0.29
C ASN A 225 19.00 6.22 -0.21
N LEU A 226 20.19 6.23 0.41
CA LEU A 226 21.26 5.27 0.09
C LEU A 226 20.87 3.85 0.50
N ALA A 227 20.26 3.69 1.67
CA ALA A 227 19.80 2.41 2.14
C ALA A 227 18.64 1.86 1.31
N ASP A 228 17.66 2.70 0.96
CA ASP A 228 16.57 2.32 0.06
C ASP A 228 17.13 1.79 -1.28
N LYS A 229 18.13 2.48 -1.88
CA LYS A 229 18.82 1.99 -3.09
C LYS A 229 19.54 0.66 -2.88
N ALA A 230 20.29 0.51 -1.80
CA ALA A 230 21.04 -0.70 -1.50
C ALA A 230 20.13 -1.91 -1.22
N PHE A 231 19.04 -1.71 -0.46
CA PHE A 231 18.06 -2.77 -0.20
C PHE A 231 17.29 -3.16 -1.43
N THR A 232 16.97 -2.17 -2.28
CA THR A 232 16.40 -2.45 -3.60
C THR A 232 17.39 -3.39 -4.29
N GLU A 233 18.67 -3.01 -4.51
CA GLU A 233 19.72 -3.84 -5.15
C GLU A 233 19.92 -5.25 -4.54
N ASP A 234 19.99 -5.39 -3.21
CA ASP A 234 20.17 -6.68 -2.51
C ASP A 234 18.94 -7.59 -2.62
N GLU A 235 17.73 -7.03 -2.68
CA GLU A 235 16.50 -7.78 -2.96
C GLU A 235 16.42 -8.27 -4.42
N TYR A 236 17.14 -7.67 -5.38
CA TYR A 236 17.27 -8.24 -6.75
C TYR A 236 18.25 -9.40 -6.82
N LEU A 237 19.33 -9.37 -6.04
CA LEU A 237 20.37 -10.40 -6.07
C LEU A 237 19.96 -11.69 -5.34
N SER A 238 18.96 -11.59 -4.47
CA SER A 238 18.35 -12.74 -3.82
C SER A 238 17.00 -13.01 -4.49
N PRO A 239 16.82 -14.11 -5.26
CA PRO A 239 15.48 -14.53 -5.63
C PRO A 239 14.75 -14.88 -4.34
N LYS A 240 14.01 -13.92 -3.76
CA LYS A 240 13.10 -14.20 -2.65
C LYS A 240 12.16 -15.27 -3.21
N LYS A 241 12.32 -16.51 -2.73
CA LYS A 241 11.26 -17.51 -2.89
C LYS A 241 10.04 -16.88 -2.26
N PHE A 242 9.12 -16.40 -3.10
CA PHE A 242 7.84 -15.84 -2.71
C PHE A 242 7.16 -16.83 -1.76
N ASP A 243 7.12 -16.47 -0.49
CA ASP A 243 6.57 -17.33 0.56
C ASP A 243 5.11 -16.93 0.74
N LYS A 244 4.19 -17.77 0.24
CA LYS A 244 2.75 -17.56 0.35
C LYS A 244 2.23 -17.65 1.80
N ASN A 245 3.08 -18.03 2.76
CA ASN A 245 2.70 -18.22 4.17
C ASN A 245 3.12 -17.08 5.09
N LYS A 246 3.41 -15.89 4.54
CA LYS A 246 3.73 -14.75 5.40
C LYS A 246 2.48 -14.22 6.08
N VAL A 247 2.65 -13.81 7.32
CA VAL A 247 1.65 -13.08 8.09
C VAL A 247 2.12 -11.65 8.27
N SER A 248 1.17 -10.77 8.50
CA SER A 248 1.44 -9.35 8.69
C SER A 248 0.74 -8.83 9.92
N SER A 249 1.34 -7.82 10.54
CA SER A 249 0.78 -7.12 11.68
C SER A 249 1.01 -5.63 11.50
N TYR A 250 0.06 -4.83 11.98
CA TYR A 250 0.37 -3.44 12.29
C TYR A 250 1.01 -3.33 13.66
N LEU A 251 1.95 -2.41 13.83
CA LEU A 251 2.52 -2.04 15.12
C LEU A 251 2.38 -0.53 15.29
N PHE A 252 1.61 -0.14 16.31
CA PHE A 252 1.33 1.25 16.62
C PHE A 252 2.22 1.68 17.79
N LEU A 253 3.07 2.68 17.56
CA LEU A 253 4.03 3.16 18.55
C LEU A 253 3.69 4.56 19.04
N LYS A 254 3.81 4.75 20.36
CA LYS A 254 3.88 6.06 20.99
C LYS A 254 5.32 6.30 21.43
N VAL A 255 5.87 7.45 21.05
CA VAL A 255 7.29 7.78 21.23
C VAL A 255 7.42 9.13 21.92
N GLU A 256 8.46 9.31 22.72
CA GLU A 256 8.85 10.60 23.28
C GLU A 256 9.08 11.62 22.14
N PRO A 257 8.46 12.81 22.18
CA PRO A 257 8.56 13.79 21.08
C PRO A 257 10.00 14.10 20.64
N GLU A 258 10.91 14.23 21.59
CA GLU A 258 12.34 14.48 21.40
C GLU A 258 13.12 13.29 20.80
N LYS A 259 12.52 12.10 20.73
CA LYS A 259 13.11 10.87 20.19
C LYS A 259 12.56 10.46 18.84
N ILE A 260 11.55 11.17 18.31
CA ILE A 260 10.92 10.84 17.03
C ILE A 260 11.94 10.81 15.89
N GLU A 261 12.76 11.86 15.76
CA GLU A 261 13.78 11.97 14.70
C GLU A 261 14.90 10.93 14.85
N ASP A 262 15.30 10.61 16.09
CA ASP A 262 16.33 9.61 16.38
C ASP A 262 15.88 8.18 16.02
N ILE A 263 14.62 7.85 16.32
CA ILE A 263 14.10 6.49 16.19
C ILE A 263 13.65 6.19 14.76
N TYR A 264 13.13 7.19 14.03
CA TYR A 264 12.55 6.98 12.71
C TYR A 264 13.49 6.25 11.73
N PRO A 265 14.78 6.61 11.59
CA PRO A 265 15.69 5.90 10.70
C PRO A 265 15.90 4.44 11.11
N SER A 266 16.02 4.16 12.41
CA SER A 266 16.17 2.80 12.94
C SER A 266 14.97 1.92 12.60
N LEU A 267 13.76 2.44 12.75
CA LEU A 267 12.52 1.75 12.38
C LEU A 267 12.45 1.52 10.87
N LYS A 268 12.69 2.56 10.07
CA LYS A 268 12.56 2.49 8.61
C LYS A 268 13.59 1.52 7.98
N LEU A 269 14.79 1.42 8.55
CA LEU A 269 15.85 0.54 8.05
C LEU A 269 15.74 -0.91 8.55
N ASN A 270 14.77 -1.22 9.41
CA ASN A 270 14.57 -2.58 9.85
C ASN A 270 14.03 -3.44 8.69
N LYS A 271 14.72 -4.53 8.37
CA LYS A 271 14.37 -5.45 7.25
C LYS A 271 12.98 -6.09 7.32
N HIS A 272 12.34 -6.08 8.48
CA HIS A 272 10.99 -6.63 8.69
C HIS A 272 9.90 -5.55 8.61
N VAL A 273 10.30 -4.29 8.59
CA VAL A 273 9.42 -3.14 8.42
C VAL A 273 9.24 -2.91 6.92
N ILE A 274 8.05 -3.20 6.43
CA ILE A 274 7.67 -2.88 5.04
C ILE A 274 7.34 -1.40 4.92
N TYR A 275 6.77 -0.84 5.98
CA TYR A 275 6.35 0.56 6.00
C TYR A 275 6.39 1.14 7.40
N CYS A 276 6.77 2.41 7.50
CA CYS A 276 6.84 3.17 8.74
C CYS A 276 6.30 4.57 8.48
N ASP A 277 5.07 4.81 8.94
CA ASP A 277 4.40 6.09 8.79
C ASP A 277 4.46 6.92 10.06
N TYR A 278 4.74 8.21 9.90
CA TYR A 278 4.63 9.18 10.98
C TYR A 278 3.22 9.77 11.00
N THR A 279 2.55 9.72 12.14
CA THR A 279 1.15 10.12 12.28
C THR A 279 0.93 11.16 13.38
N SER A 280 -0.07 12.02 13.18
CA SER A 280 -0.60 12.85 14.25
C SER A 280 -1.73 12.10 14.92
N GLY A 281 -1.65 11.90 16.23
CA GLY A 281 -2.65 11.16 16.99
C GLY A 281 -2.09 10.71 18.32
N TYR A 282 -2.74 9.72 18.95
CA TYR A 282 -2.22 9.12 20.16
C TYR A 282 -0.95 8.30 19.91
N TYR A 283 -0.85 7.70 18.72
CA TYR A 283 0.32 6.99 18.22
C TYR A 283 1.06 7.88 17.22
N ASN A 284 2.39 7.93 17.35
CA ASN A 284 3.28 8.71 16.50
C ASN A 284 3.74 7.93 15.27
N PHE A 285 3.81 6.60 15.39
CA PHE A 285 4.16 5.74 14.26
C PHE A 285 3.14 4.62 14.06
N VAL A 286 2.82 4.38 12.80
CA VAL A 286 2.12 3.17 12.34
C VAL A 286 3.07 2.39 11.45
N ILE A 287 3.41 1.18 11.89
CA ILE A 287 4.39 0.33 11.22
C ILE A 287 3.67 -0.88 10.67
N TYR A 288 4.01 -1.28 9.45
CA TYR A 288 3.58 -2.53 8.86
C TYR A 288 4.72 -3.55 8.88
N LEU A 289 4.50 -4.65 9.58
CA LEU A 289 5.47 -5.73 9.77
C LEU A 289 5.06 -6.97 8.98
N GLU A 290 6.08 -7.70 8.53
CA GLU A 290 5.91 -8.99 7.88
C GLU A 290 6.81 -10.06 8.50
N GLY A 291 6.25 -11.24 8.71
CA GLY A 291 6.94 -12.39 9.27
C GLY A 291 6.41 -13.71 8.74
N THR A 292 7.09 -14.81 9.03
CA THR A 292 6.65 -16.15 8.60
C THR A 292 5.55 -16.73 9.49
N HIS A 293 5.32 -16.14 10.68
CA HIS A 293 4.26 -16.47 11.64
C HIS A 293 4.26 -15.40 12.75
N TYR A 294 3.15 -15.20 13.45
CA TYR A 294 3.01 -14.08 14.41
C TYR A 294 4.05 -14.12 15.52
N HIS A 295 4.36 -15.30 16.06
CA HIS A 295 5.42 -15.43 17.08
C HIS A 295 6.80 -14.94 16.61
N LYS A 296 7.08 -14.94 15.30
CA LYS A 296 8.29 -14.33 14.77
C LYS A 296 8.19 -12.80 14.77
N ILE A 297 7.02 -12.24 14.46
CA ILE A 297 6.73 -10.80 14.57
C ILE A 297 6.89 -10.35 16.03
N ASP A 298 6.31 -11.05 17.01
CA ASP A 298 6.46 -10.75 18.44
C ASP A 298 7.94 -10.58 18.82
N LYS A 299 8.79 -11.54 18.38
CA LYS A 299 10.23 -11.49 18.65
C LYS A 299 10.93 -10.31 17.99
N ILE A 300 10.53 -9.94 16.76
CA ILE A 300 11.09 -8.77 16.08
C ILE A 300 10.72 -7.51 16.86
N ILE A 301 9.46 -7.41 17.31
CA ILE A 301 9.01 -6.28 18.12
C ILE A 301 9.85 -6.17 19.39
N GLU A 302 9.98 -7.26 20.16
CA GLU A 302 10.73 -7.26 21.43
C GLU A 302 12.23 -7.01 21.27
N GLN A 303 12.86 -7.62 20.26
CA GLN A 303 14.33 -7.68 20.16
C GLN A 303 14.93 -6.59 19.28
N GLU A 304 14.16 -6.06 18.33
CA GLU A 304 14.66 -5.13 17.31
C GLU A 304 13.97 -3.77 17.37
N ILE A 305 12.69 -3.71 17.76
CA ILE A 305 11.92 -2.46 17.77
C ILE A 305 11.92 -1.83 19.17
N LEU A 306 11.49 -2.56 20.19
CA LEU A 306 11.38 -2.06 21.57
C LEU A 306 12.73 -1.80 22.26
N THR A 307 13.83 -2.19 21.63
CA THR A 307 15.18 -1.85 22.08
C THR A 307 15.54 -0.39 21.81
N ASN A 308 14.77 0.32 20.97
CA ASN A 308 14.97 1.75 20.73
C ASN A 308 14.51 2.58 21.95
N PRO A 309 15.40 3.37 22.58
CA PRO A 309 15.05 4.18 23.75
C PRO A 309 14.08 5.30 23.34
N GLY A 310 13.06 5.55 24.17
CA GLY A 310 12.04 6.57 23.93
C GLY A 310 10.70 6.03 23.42
N ILE A 311 10.56 4.73 23.19
CA ILE A 311 9.25 4.11 22.93
C ILE A 311 8.48 4.01 24.25
N LEU A 312 7.36 4.72 24.33
CA LEU A 312 6.48 4.80 25.51
C LEU A 312 5.40 3.71 25.51
N LYS A 313 4.90 3.35 24.32
CA LYS A 313 3.87 2.32 24.15
C LYS A 313 4.02 1.67 22.79
N ALA A 314 3.76 0.38 22.72
CA ALA A 314 3.64 -0.37 21.48
C ALA A 314 2.40 -1.27 21.56
N VAL A 315 1.59 -1.29 20.49
CA VAL A 315 0.43 -2.16 20.39
C VAL A 315 0.44 -2.82 19.02
N GLU A 316 0.44 -4.15 19.00
CA GLU A 316 0.38 -4.95 17.79
C GLU A 316 -1.07 -5.28 17.42
N PHE A 317 -1.37 -5.24 16.13
CA PHE A 317 -2.62 -5.69 15.54
C PHE A 317 -2.34 -6.71 14.42
N PRO A 318 -2.31 -8.01 14.75
CA PRO A 318 -2.23 -9.09 13.76
C PRO A 318 -3.33 -9.00 12.70
N ILE A 319 -2.97 -9.03 11.42
CA ILE A 319 -3.91 -8.93 10.30
C ILE A 319 -4.53 -10.28 9.98
N ILE A 320 -5.85 -10.32 9.83
CA ILE A 320 -6.64 -11.50 9.46
C ILE A 320 -7.07 -11.37 8.01
N ASN A 321 -6.89 -12.42 7.21
CA ASN A 321 -7.36 -12.44 5.82
C ASN A 321 -8.86 -12.76 5.77
N MET A 322 -9.70 -11.72 5.76
CA MET A 322 -11.17 -11.87 5.68
C MET A 322 -11.69 -12.19 4.28
N MET A 323 -10.92 -11.96 3.21
CA MET A 323 -11.36 -12.23 1.84
C MET A 323 -11.29 -13.72 1.45
N GLU A 324 -10.61 -14.53 2.28
CA GLU A 324 -10.50 -15.99 2.12
C GLU A 324 -11.45 -16.79 3.04
N MET A 325 -12.24 -16.11 3.89
CA MET A 325 -13.22 -16.71 4.82
C MET A 325 -14.60 -16.84 4.20
#